data_AF-A0A1I0H930-F1
#
_entry.id   AF-A0A1I0H930-F1
#
_cell.length_a   1.000
_cell.length_b   1.000
_cell.length_c   1.000
_cell.angle_alpha   90.00
_cell.angle_beta   90.00
_cell.angle_gamma   90.00
#
_symmetry.space_group_name_H-M   'P 1'
#
loop_
_entity.id
_entity.type
_entity.pdbx_description
1 polymer ?
#
loop_
_entity_poly.entity_id
_entity_poly.type
_entity_poly.pdbx_seq_one_letter_code
_entity_poly.pdbx_strand_id
1 'polypeptide(L)'
;MLVHNCIIHYVDKTGESASGQLYLRDSVLPESKVVSQLIEYLHDRFDDATPTARGFFNSDEDTYPLSRWLQEYVEGDVDFAGFSQASTLHLGTLIPKSDAYSGGHVLFAHCSQGITEYLYIAVLQRRSGFAVTQELKVLPSLQLDLDRLGMTARINLSLWETGGESAPYISFIDGQSQVPFAEFVGFNEAPCPSTRCGQSLPTHPGDQNE
;
A
#
# COMPACT_ATOMS: atom_id res chain seq x y z
N MET A 1 6.04 -16.86 -5.61
CA MET A 1 6.82 -15.61 -5.87
C MET A 1 8.15 -15.66 -5.14
N LEU A 2 9.18 -14.95 -5.62
CA LEU A 2 10.45 -14.84 -4.87
C LEU A 2 10.43 -13.56 -4.04
N VAL A 3 10.58 -13.68 -2.72
CA VAL A 3 10.65 -12.52 -1.81
C VAL A 3 12.12 -12.18 -1.59
N HIS A 4 12.53 -10.97 -1.97
CA HIS A 4 13.89 -10.47 -1.77
C HIS A 4 14.03 -9.82 -0.39
N ASN A 5 13.08 -8.96 -0.03
CA ASN A 5 13.06 -8.30 1.27
C ASN A 5 11.62 -8.15 1.75
N CYS A 6 11.41 -8.28 3.06
CA CYS A 6 10.11 -8.04 3.69
C CYS A 6 10.32 -7.47 5.09
N ILE A 7 9.57 -6.43 5.44
CA ILE A 7 9.63 -5.81 6.77
C ILE A 7 8.25 -5.30 7.15
N ILE A 8 7.93 -5.37 8.44
CA ILE A 8 6.66 -4.89 8.98
C ILE A 8 6.96 -3.97 10.15
N HIS A 9 6.61 -2.70 10.00
CA HIS A 9 6.58 -1.71 11.08
C HIS A 9 5.19 -1.65 11.71
N TYR A 10 5.05 -0.94 12.81
CA TYR A 10 3.74 -0.68 13.41
C TYR A 10 3.60 0.79 13.76
N VAL A 11 2.46 1.36 13.36
CA VAL A 11 2.05 2.70 13.77
C VAL A 11 0.85 2.59 14.69
N ASP A 12 0.95 3.21 15.86
CA ASP A 12 -0.10 3.25 16.85
C ASP A 12 -0.63 4.68 17.01
N LYS A 13 -1.91 4.88 16.67
CA LYS A 13 -2.59 6.15 16.92
C LYS A 13 -3.34 6.15 18.27
N THR A 14 -3.32 5.05 19.01
CA THR A 14 -4.02 4.94 20.29
C THR A 14 -3.19 5.53 21.43
N GLY A 15 -3.49 6.78 21.79
CA GLY A 15 -2.95 7.45 22.97
C GLY A 15 -3.40 8.90 23.08
N GLU A 16 -3.47 9.44 24.29
CA GLU A 16 -3.74 10.87 24.59
C GLU A 16 -2.73 11.84 23.96
N SER A 17 -1.64 11.31 23.38
CA SER A 17 -0.65 12.10 22.63
C SER A 17 -1.07 12.23 21.17
N ALA A 18 -1.30 13.47 20.74
CA ALA A 18 -1.70 13.83 19.37
C ALA A 18 -0.71 13.39 18.27
N SER A 19 0.46 12.83 18.60
CA SER A 19 1.55 12.54 17.67
C SER A 19 1.62 11.09 17.15
N GLY A 20 0.87 10.14 17.71
CA GLY A 20 1.03 8.71 17.39
C GLY A 20 2.41 8.15 17.78
N GLN A 21 2.51 6.84 17.96
CA GLN A 21 3.76 6.13 18.29
C GLN A 21 4.17 5.22 17.12
N LEU A 22 5.45 5.25 16.78
CA LEU A 22 6.03 4.43 15.72
C LEU A 22 6.90 3.34 16.34
N TYR A 23 6.71 2.12 15.88
CA TYR A 23 7.50 0.95 16.25
C TYR A 23 8.17 0.43 14.98
N LEU A 24 9.43 0.80 14.82
CA LEU A 24 10.21 0.47 13.63
C LEU A 24 11.07 -0.77 13.89
N ARG A 25 11.15 -1.65 12.89
CA ARG A 25 12.13 -2.74 12.90
C ARG A 25 13.47 -2.25 12.35
N ASP A 26 14.55 -2.74 12.93
CA ASP A 26 15.93 -2.45 12.48
C ASP A 26 16.43 -3.42 11.40
N SER A 27 15.69 -4.51 11.14
CA SER A 27 16.08 -5.51 10.15
C SER A 27 14.86 -6.12 9.46
N VAL A 28 15.10 -6.58 8.23
CA VAL A 28 14.15 -7.39 7.47
C VAL A 28 13.75 -8.65 8.23
N LEU A 29 12.55 -9.16 7.91
CA LEU A 29 12.10 -10.46 8.39
C LEU A 29 13.00 -11.54 7.78
N PRO A 30 13.47 -12.51 8.59
CA PRO A 30 14.21 -13.64 8.05
C PRO A 30 13.41 -14.39 7.00
N GLU A 31 14.09 -14.85 5.96
CA GLU A 31 13.48 -15.71 4.95
C GLU A 31 12.86 -16.94 5.62
N SER A 32 11.57 -17.13 5.36
CA SER A 32 10.83 -18.27 5.87
C SER A 32 9.64 -18.56 4.98
N LYS A 33 9.20 -19.82 4.99
CA LYS A 33 8.00 -20.24 4.27
C LYS A 33 6.77 -19.41 4.66
N VAL A 34 6.68 -18.99 5.92
CA VAL A 34 5.57 -18.16 6.43
C VAL A 34 5.58 -16.77 5.80
N VAL A 35 6.75 -16.14 5.66
CA VAL A 35 6.87 -14.84 4.98
C VAL A 35 6.53 -14.98 3.49
N SER A 36 7.03 -16.02 2.81
CA SER A 36 6.67 -16.26 1.41
C SER A 36 5.16 -16.45 1.22
N GLN A 37 4.52 -17.24 2.08
CA GLN A 37 3.06 -17.46 2.06
C GLN A 37 2.28 -16.18 2.33
N LEU A 38 2.76 -15.32 3.23
CA LEU A 38 2.14 -14.01 3.51
C LEU A 38 2.16 -13.12 2.25
N ILE A 39 3.30 -13.03 1.58
CA ILE A 39 3.43 -12.17 0.38
C ILE A 39 2.68 -12.76 -0.82
N GLU A 40 2.69 -14.08 -0.99
CA GLU A 40 1.86 -14.75 -2.01
C GLU A 40 0.37 -14.49 -1.78
N TYR A 41 -0.10 -14.61 -0.53
CA TYR A 41 -1.49 -14.30 -0.21
C TYR A 41 -1.85 -12.84 -0.46
N LEU A 42 -0.96 -11.90 -0.11
CA LEU A 42 -1.15 -10.48 -0.39
C LEU A 42 -1.23 -10.23 -1.91
N HIS A 43 -0.38 -10.88 -2.71
CA HIS A 43 -0.39 -10.78 -4.16
C HIS A 43 -1.71 -11.26 -4.75
N ASP A 44 -2.15 -12.47 -4.39
CA ASP A 44 -3.40 -13.05 -4.90
C ASP A 44 -4.59 -12.15 -4.55
N ARG A 45 -4.66 -11.69 -3.29
CA ARG A 45 -5.71 -10.75 -2.86
C ARG A 45 -5.66 -9.42 -3.59
N PHE A 46 -4.46 -8.94 -3.92
CA PHE A 46 -4.31 -7.70 -4.66
C PHE A 46 -4.83 -7.83 -6.10
N ASP A 47 -4.52 -8.95 -6.75
CA ASP A 47 -4.97 -9.21 -8.12
C ASP A 47 -6.48 -9.47 -8.20
N ASP A 48 -7.07 -10.11 -7.19
CA ASP A 48 -8.52 -10.33 -7.09
C ASP A 48 -9.30 -9.02 -6.87
N ALA A 49 -8.74 -8.05 -6.15
CA ALA A 49 -9.46 -6.86 -5.69
C ALA A 49 -9.77 -5.82 -6.78
N THR A 50 -9.26 -5.97 -8.01
CA THR A 50 -9.28 -4.98 -9.10
C THR A 50 -8.72 -3.61 -8.66
N PRO A 51 -7.52 -3.21 -9.11
CA PRO A 51 -6.98 -1.90 -8.77
C PRO A 51 -7.93 -0.77 -9.17
N THR A 52 -8.15 0.15 -8.24
CA THR A 52 -9.11 1.25 -8.41
C THR A 52 -8.49 2.50 -8.98
N ALA A 53 -7.18 2.65 -8.84
CA ALA A 53 -6.41 3.74 -9.43
C ALA A 53 -5.06 3.22 -9.92
N ARG A 54 -4.57 3.84 -11.00
CA ARG A 54 -3.27 3.56 -11.61
C ARG A 54 -2.57 4.86 -11.96
N GLY A 55 -1.26 4.90 -11.85
CA GLY A 55 -0.53 6.16 -11.98
C GLY A 55 0.97 6.04 -11.81
N PHE A 56 1.55 7.17 -11.43
CA PHE A 56 2.99 7.42 -11.37
C PHE A 56 3.35 8.07 -10.03
N PHE A 57 4.64 8.15 -9.72
CA PHE A 57 5.11 9.04 -8.66
C PHE A 57 4.91 10.50 -9.05
N ASN A 58 4.71 11.34 -8.03
CA ASN A 58 4.72 12.78 -8.15
C ASN A 58 6.16 13.26 -8.37
N SER A 59 6.34 14.27 -9.23
CA SER A 59 7.67 14.81 -9.53
C SER A 59 8.22 15.75 -8.45
N ASP A 60 7.38 16.21 -7.51
CA ASP A 60 7.80 17.00 -6.35
C ASP A 60 8.30 16.08 -5.22
N GLU A 61 9.56 15.68 -5.29
CA GLU A 61 10.21 14.81 -4.30
C GLU A 61 10.47 15.50 -2.95
N ASP A 62 10.39 16.82 -2.88
CA ASP A 62 10.51 17.57 -1.61
C ASP A 62 9.23 17.39 -0.78
N THR A 63 8.07 17.43 -1.43
CA THR A 63 6.77 17.17 -0.80
C THR A 63 6.49 15.67 -0.66
N TYR A 64 6.90 14.87 -1.65
CA TYR A 64 6.60 13.43 -1.80
C TYR A 64 7.88 12.58 -1.89
N PRO A 65 8.61 12.38 -0.78
CA PRO A 65 9.98 11.87 -0.81
C PRO A 65 10.12 10.35 -1.05
N LEU A 66 9.02 9.59 -1.15
CA LEU A 66 9.07 8.13 -1.25
C LEU A 66 9.84 7.64 -2.48
N SER A 67 9.63 8.27 -3.65
CA SER A 67 10.30 7.89 -4.91
C SER A 67 11.81 8.02 -4.80
N ARG A 68 12.29 9.11 -4.21
CA ARG A 68 13.71 9.36 -3.97
C ARG A 68 14.34 8.29 -3.07
N TRP A 69 13.70 7.98 -1.94
CA TRP A 69 14.23 6.93 -1.04
C TRP A 69 14.18 5.54 -1.67
N LEU A 70 13.16 5.28 -2.49
CA LEU A 70 13.07 4.04 -3.25
C LEU A 70 14.20 3.96 -4.28
N GLN A 71 14.54 5.07 -4.94
CA GLN A 71 15.66 5.14 -5.88
C GLN A 71 16.99 4.88 -5.17
N GLU A 72 17.23 5.54 -4.04
CA GLU A 72 18.42 5.31 -3.18
C GLU A 72 18.55 3.84 -2.77
N TYR A 73 17.42 3.16 -2.49
CA TYR A 73 17.42 1.72 -2.19
C TYR A 73 17.78 0.86 -3.42
N VAL A 74 17.16 1.15 -4.56
CA VAL A 74 17.38 0.41 -5.82
C VAL A 74 18.83 0.56 -6.30
N GLU A 75 19.42 1.74 -6.12
CA GLU A 75 20.83 2.03 -6.45
C GLU A 75 21.82 1.44 -5.42
N GLY A 76 21.32 1.02 -4.25
CA GLY A 76 22.11 0.39 -3.19
C GLY A 76 22.79 1.38 -2.23
N ASP A 77 22.40 2.65 -2.26
CA ASP A 77 22.90 3.68 -1.35
C ASP A 77 22.36 3.51 0.08
N VAL A 78 21.13 3.00 0.21
CA VAL A 78 20.52 2.61 1.48
C VAL A 78 20.04 1.17 1.44
N ASP A 79 20.04 0.50 2.60
CA ASP A 79 19.46 -0.82 2.70
C ASP A 79 17.92 -0.76 2.79
N PHE A 80 17.27 -1.92 2.64
CA PHE A 80 15.81 -1.98 2.64
C PHE A 80 15.19 -1.53 3.97
N ALA A 81 15.89 -1.76 5.08
CA ALA A 81 15.43 -1.34 6.41
C ALA A 81 15.49 0.19 6.54
N GLY A 82 16.57 0.83 6.09
CA GLY A 82 16.71 2.29 6.07
C GLY A 82 15.62 2.95 5.22
N PHE A 83 15.39 2.43 4.01
CA PHE A 83 14.30 2.87 3.13
C PHE A 83 12.93 2.77 3.81
N SER A 84 12.59 1.61 4.37
CA SER A 84 11.27 1.37 4.95
C SER A 84 11.05 2.16 6.25
N GLN A 85 12.11 2.39 7.03
CA GLN A 85 12.08 3.25 8.22
C GLN A 85 11.83 4.71 7.85
N ALA A 86 12.58 5.27 6.91
CA ALA A 86 12.39 6.65 6.42
C ALA A 86 10.96 6.85 5.88
N SER A 87 10.49 5.89 5.08
CA SER A 87 9.13 5.87 4.54
C SER A 87 8.08 5.84 5.65
N THR A 88 8.24 4.97 6.66
CA THR A 88 7.29 4.86 7.78
C THR A 88 7.30 6.10 8.68
N LEU A 89 8.46 6.75 8.88
CA LEU A 89 8.56 8.02 9.59
C LEU A 89 7.76 9.11 8.88
N HIS A 90 7.88 9.20 7.55
CA HIS A 90 7.11 10.14 6.75
C HIS A 90 5.60 9.86 6.83
N LEU A 91 5.18 8.61 6.68
CA LEU A 91 3.79 8.19 6.90
C LEU A 91 3.30 8.63 8.30
N GLY A 92 4.14 8.45 9.33
CA GLY A 92 3.93 8.93 10.69
C GLY A 92 3.56 10.41 10.80
N THR A 93 4.13 11.27 9.95
CA THR A 93 3.83 12.72 9.93
C THR A 93 2.48 13.06 9.29
N LEU A 94 1.94 12.16 8.45
CA LEU A 94 0.67 12.34 7.76
C LEU A 94 -0.52 11.81 8.58
N ILE A 95 -0.27 10.87 9.48
CA ILE A 95 -1.30 10.22 10.32
C ILE A 95 -2.09 11.18 11.22
N PRO A 96 -1.45 12.15 11.92
CA PRO A 96 -2.19 13.13 12.72
C PRO A 96 -3.12 14.03 11.91
N LYS A 97 -2.88 14.18 10.59
CA LYS A 97 -3.66 15.06 9.72
C LYS A 97 -5.00 14.45 9.30
N SER A 98 -5.26 13.17 9.60
CA SER A 98 -6.46 12.47 9.13
C SER A 98 -7.10 11.64 10.23
N ASP A 99 -8.37 11.92 10.53
CA ASP A 99 -9.20 11.11 11.42
C ASP A 99 -9.53 9.73 10.84
N ALA A 100 -9.40 9.56 9.53
CA ALA A 100 -9.68 8.31 8.83
C ALA A 100 -8.59 7.23 9.04
N TYR A 101 -7.40 7.62 9.49
CA TYR A 101 -6.31 6.69 9.78
C TYR A 101 -6.24 6.37 11.26
N SER A 102 -6.17 5.09 11.63
CA SER A 102 -6.13 4.62 13.03
C SER A 102 -4.79 4.01 13.46
N GLY A 103 -3.76 4.05 12.62
CA GLY A 103 -2.57 3.22 12.81
C GLY A 103 -2.68 1.91 12.05
N GLY A 104 -1.70 1.02 12.19
CA GLY A 104 -1.69 -0.28 11.52
C GLY A 104 -0.29 -0.86 11.36
N HIS A 105 -0.22 -2.08 10.83
CA HIS A 105 1.03 -2.73 10.47
C HIS A 105 1.42 -2.26 9.08
N VAL A 106 2.56 -1.59 8.95
CA VAL A 106 3.06 -1.08 7.67
C VAL A 106 4.01 -2.10 7.09
N LEU A 107 3.52 -2.87 6.12
CA LEU A 107 4.27 -3.89 5.41
C LEU A 107 4.93 -3.28 4.18
N PHE A 108 6.23 -3.52 4.03
CA PHE A 108 6.95 -3.33 2.77
C PHE A 108 7.49 -4.69 2.32
N ALA A 109 7.30 -5.02 1.04
CA ALA A 109 7.85 -6.24 0.47
C ALA A 109 8.37 -6.01 -0.95
N HIS A 110 9.67 -6.23 -1.15
CA HIS A 110 10.30 -6.30 -2.46
C HIS A 110 10.33 -7.77 -2.90
N CYS A 111 9.68 -8.08 -4.01
CA CYS A 111 9.55 -9.43 -4.53
C CYS A 111 9.48 -9.46 -6.06
N SER A 112 9.80 -10.61 -6.66
CA SER A 112 9.71 -10.82 -8.10
C SER A 112 8.73 -11.94 -8.48
N GLN A 113 8.08 -11.73 -9.64
CA GLN A 113 7.26 -12.73 -10.33
C GLN A 113 7.85 -12.94 -11.73
N GLY A 114 8.60 -14.03 -11.90
CA GLY A 114 9.40 -14.23 -13.10
C GLY A 114 10.53 -13.21 -13.16
N ILE A 115 10.49 -12.33 -14.17
CA ILE A 115 11.50 -11.27 -14.37
C ILE A 115 11.04 -9.89 -13.88
N THR A 116 9.77 -9.76 -13.46
CA THR A 116 9.21 -8.48 -13.05
C THR A 116 9.37 -8.30 -11.55
N GLU A 117 9.93 -7.17 -11.15
CA GLU A 117 10.13 -6.79 -9.76
C GLU A 117 9.01 -5.85 -9.29
N TYR A 118 8.56 -6.08 -8.06
CA TYR A 118 7.48 -5.34 -7.43
C TYR A 118 7.86 -4.91 -6.02
N LEU A 119 7.45 -3.71 -5.66
CA LEU A 119 7.36 -3.26 -4.27
C LEU A 119 5.89 -3.20 -3.86
N TYR A 120 5.54 -3.94 -2.81
CA TYR A 120 4.27 -3.80 -2.11
C TYR A 120 4.46 -2.91 -0.89
N ILE A 121 3.55 -1.96 -0.71
CA ILE A 121 3.43 -1.16 0.52
C ILE A 121 1.99 -1.25 0.99
N ALA A 122 1.76 -1.77 2.19
CA ALA A 122 0.42 -1.98 2.72
C ALA A 122 0.31 -1.54 4.18
N VAL A 123 -0.77 -0.83 4.51
CA VAL A 123 -1.16 -0.61 5.91
C VAL A 123 -2.25 -1.62 6.26
N LEU A 124 -1.88 -2.62 7.06
CA LEU A 124 -2.73 -3.73 7.43
C LEU A 124 -3.29 -3.56 8.85
N GLN A 125 -4.61 -3.64 8.96
CA GLN A 125 -5.29 -3.69 10.25
C GLN A 125 -5.20 -5.09 10.86
N ARG A 126 -5.49 -5.19 12.15
CA ARG A 126 -5.73 -6.49 12.79
C ARG A 126 -7.22 -6.79 12.82
N ARG A 127 -7.57 -8.04 12.55
CA ARG A 127 -8.90 -8.58 12.77
C ARG A 127 -8.88 -9.49 13.99
N SER A 128 -9.82 -9.27 14.90
CA SER A 128 -10.10 -10.21 15.99
C SER A 128 -10.80 -11.45 15.47
N GLY A 129 -10.34 -12.61 15.93
CA GLY A 129 -10.98 -13.89 15.67
C GLY A 129 -10.76 -14.84 16.82
N PHE A 130 -10.99 -16.13 16.54
CA PHE A 130 -10.82 -17.20 17.50
C PHE A 130 -9.92 -18.27 16.91
N ALA A 131 -8.93 -18.73 17.67
CA ALA A 131 -8.14 -19.90 17.36
C ALA A 131 -8.62 -21.08 18.21
N VAL A 132 -8.54 -22.29 17.66
CA VAL A 132 -8.77 -23.54 18.39
C VAL A 132 -7.43 -24.23 18.59
N THR A 133 -7.08 -24.48 19.85
CA THR A 133 -5.86 -25.18 20.25
C THR A 133 -5.96 -26.69 20.01
N GLN A 134 -4.86 -27.42 20.18
CA GLN A 134 -4.86 -28.89 20.07
C GLN A 134 -5.74 -29.56 21.13
N GLU A 135 -5.92 -28.92 22.29
CA GLU A 135 -6.81 -29.37 23.36
C GLU A 135 -8.28 -28.94 23.15
N LEU A 136 -8.65 -28.52 21.95
CA LEU A 136 -10.00 -28.04 21.58
C LEU A 136 -10.48 -26.84 22.40
N LYS A 137 -9.56 -26.04 22.94
CA LYS A 137 -9.90 -24.77 23.61
C LYS A 137 -9.94 -23.62 22.62
N VAL A 138 -10.95 -22.77 22.78
CA VAL A 138 -11.12 -21.53 22.02
C VAL A 138 -10.34 -20.41 22.70
N LEU A 139 -9.45 -19.75 21.96
CA LEU A 139 -8.67 -18.61 22.42
C LEU A 139 -8.87 -17.40 21.50
N PRO A 140 -8.84 -16.16 22.02
CA PRO A 140 -8.80 -14.98 21.18
C PRO A 140 -7.54 -15.02 20.30
N SER A 141 -7.69 -14.59 19.05
CA SER A 141 -6.61 -14.47 18.08
C SER A 141 -6.67 -13.10 17.42
N LEU A 142 -5.51 -12.49 17.22
CA LEU A 142 -5.36 -11.27 16.45
C LEU A 142 -4.51 -11.59 15.22
N GLN A 143 -5.10 -11.42 14.05
CA GLN A 143 -4.47 -11.73 12.77
C GLN A 143 -4.43 -10.47 11.91
N LEU A 144 -3.45 -10.38 11.00
CA LEU A 144 -3.46 -9.35 9.98
C LEU A 144 -4.68 -9.54 9.07
N ASP A 145 -5.40 -8.45 8.81
CA ASP A 145 -6.58 -8.44 7.95
C ASP A 145 -6.17 -8.15 6.51
N LEU A 146 -5.82 -9.22 5.80
CA LEU A 146 -5.46 -9.17 4.38
C LEU A 146 -6.69 -9.17 3.44
N ASP A 147 -7.90 -9.28 4.00
CA ASP A 147 -9.15 -9.15 3.23
C ASP A 147 -9.53 -7.68 3.00
N ARG A 148 -8.93 -6.76 3.75
CA ARG A 148 -9.17 -5.32 3.68
C ARG A 148 -7.92 -4.58 3.23
N LEU A 149 -7.66 -4.62 1.92
CA LEU A 149 -6.48 -4.03 1.29
C LEU A 149 -6.60 -2.54 0.93
N GLY A 150 -7.56 -1.80 1.50
CA GLY A 150 -7.88 -0.41 1.11
C GLY A 150 -6.78 0.63 1.32
N MET A 151 -5.60 0.23 1.81
CA MET A 151 -4.40 1.04 1.94
C MET A 151 -3.18 0.26 1.45
N THR A 152 -3.26 -0.22 0.20
CA THR A 152 -2.19 -1.00 -0.42
C THR A 152 -1.82 -0.41 -1.77
N ALA A 153 -0.52 -0.19 -1.97
CA ALA A 153 0.09 0.18 -3.24
C ALA A 153 0.98 -0.96 -3.73
N ARG A 154 0.91 -1.24 -5.03
CA ARG A 154 1.87 -2.08 -5.74
C ARG A 154 2.58 -1.24 -6.78
N ILE A 155 3.90 -1.16 -6.69
CA ILE A 155 4.78 -0.46 -7.63
C ILE A 155 5.49 -1.53 -8.46
N ASN A 156 5.39 -1.44 -9.79
CA ASN A 156 6.18 -2.26 -10.71
C ASN A 156 7.54 -1.58 -10.92
N LEU A 157 8.57 -2.10 -10.25
CA LEU A 157 9.91 -1.52 -10.26
C LEU A 157 10.54 -1.63 -11.65
N SER A 158 10.37 -2.76 -12.34
CA SER A 158 10.94 -2.96 -13.68
C SER A 158 10.37 -1.98 -14.72
N LEU A 159 9.09 -1.61 -14.63
CA LEU A 159 8.51 -0.56 -15.48
C LEU A 159 8.95 0.84 -15.07
N TRP A 160 9.12 1.08 -13.77
CA TRP A 160 9.56 2.38 -13.26
C TRP A 160 11.00 2.69 -13.68
N GLU A 161 11.93 1.75 -13.52
CA GLU A 161 13.36 1.90 -13.88
C GLU A 161 13.58 2.11 -15.38
N THR A 162 12.72 1.51 -16.23
CA THR A 162 12.83 1.63 -17.69
C THR A 162 12.28 2.97 -18.22
N GLY A 163 11.99 3.94 -17.33
CA GLY A 163 11.54 5.29 -17.69
C GLY A 163 10.09 5.33 -18.17
N GLY A 164 9.26 4.40 -17.68
CA GLY A 164 7.89 4.18 -18.12
C GLY A 164 6.92 5.29 -17.73
N GLU A 165 7.06 6.50 -18.28
CA GLU A 165 5.97 7.49 -18.29
C GLU A 165 4.88 7.12 -19.31
N SER A 166 5.18 6.17 -20.22
CA SER A 166 4.23 5.69 -21.24
C SER A 166 3.12 4.78 -20.68
N ALA A 167 3.32 4.19 -19.49
CA ALA A 167 2.34 3.30 -18.87
C ALA A 167 2.41 3.38 -17.33
N PRO A 168 1.26 3.49 -16.63
CA PRO A 168 1.25 3.60 -15.17
C PRO A 168 1.87 2.37 -14.49
N TYR A 169 2.80 2.60 -13.55
CA TYR A 169 3.52 1.55 -12.82
C TYR A 169 3.11 1.42 -11.35
N ILE A 170 2.32 2.38 -10.82
CA ILE A 170 1.72 2.28 -9.48
C ILE A 170 0.27 1.86 -9.61
N SER A 171 -0.17 0.90 -8.79
CA SER A 171 -1.56 0.47 -8.68
C SER A 171 -2.02 0.53 -7.22
N PHE A 172 -3.25 1.00 -6.97
CA PHE A 172 -3.89 1.05 -5.65
C PHE A 172 -5.16 0.20 -5.60
N ILE A 173 -5.52 -0.26 -4.40
CA ILE A 173 -6.85 -0.83 -4.10
C ILE A 173 -7.61 0.16 -3.19
N ASP A 174 -8.85 0.47 -3.56
CA ASP A 174 -9.69 1.46 -2.88
C ASP A 174 -10.19 0.97 -1.52
N GLY A 175 -9.96 1.81 -0.52
CA GLY A 175 -10.83 1.97 0.63
C GLY A 175 -11.01 3.47 0.90
N GLN A 176 -12.12 3.86 1.53
CA GLN A 176 -12.60 5.25 1.75
C GLN A 176 -11.61 6.25 2.43
N SER A 177 -10.34 5.90 2.66
CA SER A 177 -9.30 6.66 3.36
C SER A 177 -8.03 6.89 2.51
N GLN A 178 -8.18 7.17 1.21
CA GLN A 178 -7.02 7.23 0.30
C GLN A 178 -6.13 8.47 0.44
N VAL A 179 -6.66 9.64 0.77
CA VAL A 179 -5.90 10.90 0.61
C VAL A 179 -4.54 10.89 1.32
N PRO A 180 -4.44 10.50 2.61
CA PRO A 180 -3.14 10.50 3.30
C PRO A 180 -2.18 9.41 2.79
N PHE A 181 -2.70 8.30 2.26
CA PHE A 181 -1.87 7.19 1.78
C PHE A 181 -1.39 7.41 0.35
N ALA A 182 -2.24 7.97 -0.52
CA ALA A 182 -1.84 8.47 -1.82
C ALA A 182 -0.83 9.63 -1.68
N GLU A 183 -1.03 10.53 -0.71
CA GLU A 183 -0.05 11.59 -0.36
C GLU A 183 1.26 10.95 0.13
N PHE A 184 1.21 9.99 1.05
CA PHE A 184 2.39 9.25 1.51
C PHE A 184 3.19 8.61 0.36
N VAL A 185 2.50 7.95 -0.57
CA VAL A 185 3.14 7.29 -1.72
C VAL A 185 3.65 8.31 -2.74
N GLY A 186 3.12 9.53 -2.74
CA GLY A 186 3.34 10.50 -3.81
C GLY A 186 2.63 10.07 -5.08
N PHE A 187 1.42 9.55 -4.99
CA PHE A 187 0.69 9.05 -6.16
C PHE A 187 0.09 10.17 -6.99
N ASN A 188 0.36 10.15 -8.30
CA ASN A 188 -0.33 10.95 -9.30
C ASN A 188 -1.09 10.02 -10.27
N GLU A 189 -2.40 10.20 -10.36
CA GLU A 189 -3.26 9.33 -11.17
C GLU A 189 -2.99 9.54 -12.68
N ALA A 190 -2.85 8.44 -13.41
CA ALA A 190 -2.74 8.50 -14.86
C ALA A 190 -4.10 8.87 -15.47
N PRO A 191 -4.15 9.71 -16.51
CA PRO A 191 -5.39 10.01 -17.19
C PRO A 191 -6.01 8.71 -17.73
N CYS A 192 -7.29 8.48 -17.39
CA CYS A 192 -8.02 7.33 -17.91
C CYS A 192 -7.96 7.33 -19.45
N PRO A 193 -7.51 6.24 -20.10
CA PRO A 193 -7.27 6.21 -21.54
C PRO A 193 -8.55 6.26 -22.40
N SER A 194 -9.72 6.55 -21.82
CA SER A 194 -10.98 6.60 -22.56
C SER A 194 -11.77 7.88 -22.34
N THR A 195 -12.06 8.55 -23.46
CA THR A 195 -13.11 9.54 -23.69
C THR A 195 -14.53 8.96 -23.49
N ARG A 196 -14.76 8.15 -22.45
CA ARG A 196 -16.05 7.51 -22.14
C ARG A 196 -16.53 7.69 -20.70
N CYS A 197 -15.91 8.58 -19.95
CA CYS A 197 -16.45 9.04 -18.67
C CYS A 197 -17.09 10.42 -18.85
N GLY A 198 -18.20 10.48 -19.60
CA GLY A 198 -18.81 11.76 -19.96
C GLY A 198 -19.89 11.67 -21.04
N GLN A 199 -20.77 10.68 -21.00
CA GLN A 199 -22.11 10.81 -21.59
C GLN A 199 -23.11 10.23 -20.60
N SER A 200 -23.58 11.08 -19.69
CA SER A 200 -24.92 10.96 -19.14
C SER A 200 -25.89 10.69 -20.29
N LEU A 201 -26.71 9.64 -20.17
CA LEU A 201 -27.85 9.44 -21.06
C LEU A 201 -28.60 10.78 -21.19
N PRO A 202 -29.02 11.21 -22.40
CA PRO A 202 -29.95 12.32 -22.48
C PRO A 202 -31.24 11.89 -21.78
N THR A 203 -31.49 12.47 -20.60
CA THR A 203 -32.83 12.58 -20.04
C THR A 203 -33.68 13.32 -21.06
N HIS A 204 -34.60 12.62 -21.72
CA HIS A 204 -35.64 13.28 -22.53
C HIS A 204 -36.46 14.20 -21.61
N PRO A 205 -36.53 15.52 -21.88
CA PRO A 205 -37.58 16.36 -21.34
C PRO A 205 -38.69 16.49 -22.39
N GLY A 206 -39.94 16.31 -21.99
CA GLY A 206 -41.06 16.72 -22.83
C GLY A 206 -42.31 15.88 -22.69
N ASP A 207 -42.90 15.90 -21.51
CA ASP A 207 -44.36 15.87 -21.42
C ASP A 207 -44.78 17.30 -21.10
N GLN A 208 -45.32 18.01 -22.11
CA GLN A 208 -46.19 19.18 -22.00
C GLN A 208 -46.72 19.59 -23.39
N ASN A 209 -48.04 19.51 -23.51
CA ASN A 209 -48.95 20.32 -24.34
C ASN A 209 -48.88 20.16 -25.88
N GLU A 210 -49.76 19.34 -26.45
CA GLU A 210 -51.05 19.76 -27.06
C GLU A 210 -51.95 18.55 -27.34
#